data_AF-A0A950I154-F1
#
_entry.id   AF-A0A950I154-F1
#
_cell.length_a   1.000
_cell.length_b   1.000
_cell.length_c   1.000
_cell.angle_alpha   90.00
_cell.angle_beta   90.00
_cell.angle_gamma   90.00
#
_symmetry.space_group_name_H-M   'P 1'
#
loop_
_entity.id
_entity.type
_entity.pdbx_description
1 polymer ?
#
loop_
_entity_poly.entity_id
_entity_poly.type
_entity_poly.pdbx_seq_one_letter_code
_entity_poly.pdbx_strand_id
1 'polypeptide(L)'
;MSAALHTLQVLLEQAEAERDQAQRALVEVLQRARAARGQADSLLQYRGEYDQRWSGQFKSGGTMEIMRCYQDFSGRLGEAIESQGQRAAQAEQRVAGARERVAALEMRVASIAKLMARRRAEIERIAARQDQKLSDELAARLARQRAPQGMLP
;
A
#
# COMPACT_ATOMS: atom_id res chain seq x y z
N MET A 1 0.97 12.27 -30.09
CA MET A 1 1.62 11.67 -28.90
C MET A 1 2.44 10.48 -29.38
N SER A 2 3.74 10.38 -29.04
CA SER A 2 4.57 9.24 -29.49
C SER A 2 4.00 7.91 -28.97
N ALA A 3 3.99 6.85 -29.78
CA ALA A 3 3.49 5.53 -29.41
C ALA A 3 4.10 5.01 -28.08
N ALA A 4 5.38 5.30 -27.85
CA ALA A 4 6.07 4.94 -26.60
C ALA A 4 5.52 5.65 -25.35
N LEU A 5 5.06 6.91 -25.47
CA LEU A 5 4.43 7.62 -24.36
C LEU A 5 3.04 7.03 -24.06
N HIS A 6 2.30 6.63 -25.09
CA HIS A 6 1.00 5.98 -24.89
C HIS A 6 1.15 4.64 -24.19
N THR A 7 2.13 3.81 -24.58
CA THR A 7 2.43 2.57 -23.87
C THR A 7 2.79 2.80 -22.40
N LEU A 8 3.64 3.79 -22.10
CA LEU A 8 3.99 4.12 -20.70
C LEU A 8 2.79 4.62 -19.89
N GLN A 9 1.87 5.34 -20.52
CA GLN A 9 0.65 5.80 -19.88
C GLN A 9 -0.25 4.61 -19.51
N VAL A 10 -0.50 3.68 -20.44
CA VAL A 10 -1.28 2.47 -20.16
C VAL A 10 -0.65 1.62 -19.04
N LEU A 11 0.68 1.49 -19.06
CA LEU A 11 1.42 0.78 -17.99
C LEU A 11 1.31 1.48 -16.63
N LEU A 12 1.29 2.82 -16.61
CA LEU A 12 1.10 3.59 -15.39
C LEU A 12 -0.32 3.38 -14.84
N GLU A 13 -1.34 3.52 -15.68
CA GLU A 13 -2.74 3.32 -15.30
C GLU A 13 -2.97 1.92 -14.74
N GLN A 14 -2.38 0.89 -15.36
CA GLN A 14 -2.43 -0.47 -14.83
C GLN A 14 -1.73 -0.59 -13.47
N ALA A 15 -0.52 -0.03 -13.33
CA ALA A 15 0.23 -0.11 -12.07
C ALA A 15 -0.49 0.63 -10.92
N GLU A 16 -1.14 1.77 -11.21
CA GLU A 16 -1.97 2.52 -10.28
C GLU A 16 -3.19 1.71 -9.86
N ALA A 17 -3.89 1.08 -10.80
CA ALA A 17 -5.02 0.21 -10.49
C ALA A 17 -4.63 -0.99 -9.60
N GLU A 18 -3.49 -1.63 -9.89
CA GLU A 18 -2.95 -2.72 -9.07
C GLU A 18 -2.59 -2.25 -7.64
N ARG A 19 -1.97 -1.07 -7.53
CA ARG A 19 -1.64 -0.42 -6.25
C ARG A 19 -2.90 -0.13 -5.43
N ASP A 20 -3.92 0.44 -6.05
CA ASP A 20 -5.19 0.78 -5.40
C ASP A 20 -5.95 -0.48 -4.94
N GLN A 21 -5.89 -1.56 -5.72
CA GLN A 21 -6.43 -2.85 -5.31
C GLN A 21 -5.66 -3.41 -4.10
N ALA A 22 -4.33 -3.33 -4.09
CA ALA A 22 -3.51 -3.79 -2.97
C ALA A 22 -3.75 -2.96 -1.69
N GLN A 23 -3.94 -1.65 -1.81
CA GLN A 23 -4.28 -0.78 -0.68
C GLN A 23 -5.65 -1.15 -0.08
N ARG A 24 -6.66 -1.41 -0.92
CA ARG A 24 -7.97 -1.92 -0.46
C ARG A 24 -7.84 -3.25 0.28
N ALA A 25 -7.08 -4.19 -0.29
CA ALA A 25 -6.81 -5.47 0.36
C ALA A 25 -6.07 -5.30 1.71
N LEU A 26 -5.11 -4.37 1.81
CA LEU A 26 -4.43 -4.06 3.06
C LEU A 26 -5.42 -3.57 4.14
N VAL A 27 -6.36 -2.70 3.78
CA VAL A 27 -7.40 -2.24 4.72
C VAL A 27 -8.23 -3.42 5.23
N GLU A 28 -8.67 -4.32 4.35
CA GLU A 28 -9.43 -5.51 4.77
C GLU A 28 -8.64 -6.40 5.73
N VAL A 29 -7.37 -6.66 5.43
CA VAL A 29 -6.51 -7.52 6.26
C VAL A 29 -6.21 -6.87 7.61
N LEU A 30 -6.03 -5.53 7.65
CA LEU A 30 -5.90 -4.77 8.90
C LEU A 30 -7.14 -4.90 9.79
N GLN A 31 -8.35 -4.79 9.22
CA GLN A 31 -9.59 -4.96 9.98
C GLN A 31 -9.72 -6.37 10.53
N ARG A 32 -9.38 -7.40 9.74
CA ARG A 32 -9.38 -8.80 10.19
C ARG A 32 -8.37 -9.04 11.32
N ALA A 33 -7.17 -8.48 11.22
CA ALA A 33 -6.16 -8.58 12.28
C ALA A 33 -6.62 -7.90 13.57
N ARG A 34 -7.21 -6.70 13.46
CA ARG A 34 -7.77 -5.98 14.61
C ARG A 34 -8.88 -6.78 15.30
N ALA A 35 -9.80 -7.36 14.52
CA ALA A 35 -10.87 -8.19 15.05
C ALA A 35 -10.35 -9.46 15.73
N ALA A 36 -9.38 -10.15 15.12
CA ALA A 36 -8.77 -11.35 15.68
C ALA A 36 -8.05 -11.06 17.02
N ARG A 37 -7.33 -9.94 17.09
CA ARG A 37 -6.69 -9.47 18.31
C ARG A 37 -7.69 -9.08 19.39
N GLY A 38 -8.74 -8.33 19.04
CA GLY A 38 -9.80 -7.99 19.98
C GLY A 38 -10.47 -9.22 20.59
N GLN A 39 -10.72 -10.26 19.80
CA GLN A 39 -11.25 -11.54 20.29
C GLN A 39 -10.27 -12.25 21.24
N ALA A 40 -8.97 -12.22 20.96
CA ALA A 40 -7.96 -12.81 21.85
C ALA A 40 -7.93 -12.07 23.19
N ASP A 41 -7.91 -10.74 23.14
CA ASP A 41 -7.90 -9.88 24.33
C ASP A 41 -9.16 -10.07 25.18
N SER A 42 -10.34 -10.19 24.56
CA SER A 42 -11.59 -10.48 25.27
C SER A 42 -11.58 -11.85 25.98
N LEU A 43 -11.00 -12.88 25.36
CA LEU A 43 -10.89 -14.21 25.99
C LEU A 43 -9.91 -14.18 27.17
N LEU A 44 -8.80 -13.45 27.06
CA LEU A 44 -7.83 -13.26 28.14
C LEU A 44 -8.45 -12.49 29.32
N GLN A 45 -9.19 -11.42 29.03
CA GLN A 45 -9.92 -10.67 30.06
C GLN A 45 -10.97 -11.57 30.74
N TYR A 46 -11.77 -12.30 29.96
CA TYR A 46 -12.77 -13.21 30.49
C TYR A 46 -12.15 -14.29 31.39
N ARG A 47 -11.00 -14.85 31.02
CA ARG A 47 -10.26 -15.79 31.86
C ARG A 47 -9.87 -15.17 33.20
N GLY A 48 -9.31 -13.96 33.20
CA GLY A 48 -8.94 -13.27 34.44
C GLY A 48 -10.14 -13.01 35.35
N GLU A 49 -11.26 -12.56 34.79
CA GLU A 49 -12.51 -12.38 35.55
C GLU A 49 -13.05 -13.70 36.09
N TYR A 50 -12.99 -14.77 35.30
CA TYR A 50 -13.43 -16.10 35.68
C TYR A 50 -12.59 -16.67 36.84
N ASP A 51 -11.27 -16.56 36.76
CA ASP A 51 -10.34 -17.01 37.81
C ASP A 51 -10.54 -16.24 39.13
N GLN A 52 -10.79 -14.92 39.06
CA GLN A 52 -11.11 -14.10 40.24
C GLN A 52 -12.42 -14.54 40.91
N ARG A 53 -13.49 -14.69 40.13
CA ARG A 53 -14.80 -15.15 40.65
C ARG A 53 -14.68 -16.54 41.29
N TRP A 54 -13.93 -17.43 40.66
CA TRP A 54 -13.68 -18.78 41.17
C TRP A 54 -12.90 -18.78 42.50
N SER A 55 -11.85 -17.97 42.60
CA SER A 55 -11.07 -17.83 43.84
C SER A 55 -11.89 -17.33 45.03
N GLY A 56 -12.94 -16.55 44.78
CA GLY A 56 -13.90 -16.09 45.79
C GLY A 56 -14.82 -17.21 46.27
N GLN A 57 -15.38 -18.00 45.35
CA GLN A 57 -16.29 -19.13 45.66
C GLN A 57 -15.60 -20.26 46.44
N PHE A 58 -14.29 -20.46 46.25
CA PHE A 58 -13.55 -21.47 47.00
C PHE A 58 -13.47 -21.15 48.50
N LYS A 59 -13.51 -19.87 48.88
CA LYS A 59 -13.52 -19.44 50.29
C LYS A 59 -14.83 -19.77 51.01
N SER A 60 -15.93 -20.03 50.29
CA SER A 60 -17.23 -20.38 50.87
C SER A 60 -17.52 -21.89 50.90
N GLY A 61 -16.58 -22.74 50.47
CA GLY A 61 -16.70 -24.20 50.47
C GLY A 61 -17.21 -24.76 49.14
N GLY A 62 -16.35 -25.45 48.39
CA GLY A 62 -16.67 -26.03 47.08
C GLY A 62 -16.77 -27.57 47.09
N THR A 63 -17.79 -28.11 46.43
CA THR A 63 -17.96 -29.57 46.21
C THR A 63 -17.01 -30.09 45.13
N MET A 64 -16.52 -31.32 45.26
CA MET A 64 -15.59 -31.98 44.30
C MET A 64 -16.08 -31.94 42.84
N GLU A 65 -17.39 -32.05 42.62
CA GLU A 65 -18.00 -32.01 41.28
C GLU A 65 -17.88 -30.62 40.61
N ILE A 66 -17.99 -29.55 41.40
CA ILE A 66 -17.84 -28.17 40.93
C ILE A 66 -16.37 -27.91 40.56
N MET A 67 -15.43 -28.48 41.32
CA MET A 67 -13.99 -28.38 41.03
C MET A 67 -13.62 -29.02 39.69
N ARG A 68 -14.20 -30.18 39.37
CA ARG A 68 -14.01 -30.85 38.07
C ARG A 68 -14.55 -30.01 36.92
N CYS A 69 -15.77 -29.48 37.06
CA CYS A 69 -16.37 -28.61 36.05
C CYS A 69 -15.51 -27.36 35.77
N TYR A 70 -14.94 -26.75 36.82
CA TYR A 70 -14.02 -25.63 36.68
C TYR A 70 -12.77 -26.01 35.87
N GLN A 71 -12.12 -27.13 36.19
CA GLN A 71 -10.92 -27.57 35.48
C GLN A 71 -11.20 -27.86 34.01
N ASP A 72 -12.31 -28.54 33.72
CA ASP A 72 -12.71 -28.88 32.36
C ASP A 72 -12.99 -27.62 31.52
N PHE A 73 -13.73 -26.65 32.08
CA PHE A 73 -13.99 -25.38 31.38
C PHE A 73 -12.72 -24.53 31.22
N SER A 74 -11.88 -24.46 32.25
CA SER A 74 -10.62 -23.71 32.21
C SER A 74 -9.66 -24.27 31.15
N GLY A 75 -9.61 -25.60 30.99
CA GLY A 75 -8.86 -26.25 29.92
C GLY A 75 -9.36 -25.83 28.54
N ARG A 76 -10.66 -25.94 28.30
CA ARG A 76 -11.28 -25.52 27.03
C ARG A 76 -11.10 -24.03 26.74
N LEU A 77 -11.15 -23.18 27.75
CA LEU A 77 -10.89 -21.74 27.61
C LEU A 77 -9.42 -21.48 27.26
N GLY A 78 -8.48 -22.21 27.86
CA GLY A 78 -7.07 -22.18 27.51
C GLY A 78 -6.81 -22.53 26.05
N GLU A 79 -7.36 -23.65 25.58
CA GLU A 79 -7.27 -24.08 24.17
C GLU A 79 -7.85 -23.02 23.21
N ALA A 80 -8.99 -22.42 23.57
CA ALA A 80 -9.60 -21.35 22.77
C ALA A 80 -8.73 -20.09 22.70
N ILE A 81 -8.10 -19.70 23.81
CA ILE A 81 -7.16 -18.57 23.87
C ILE A 81 -5.95 -18.83 22.99
N GLU A 82 -5.34 -20.01 23.09
CA GLU A 82 -4.19 -20.38 22.25
C GLU A 82 -4.55 -20.36 20.76
N SER A 83 -5.67 -20.98 20.40
CA SER A 83 -6.19 -20.98 19.03
C SER A 83 -6.42 -19.56 18.50
N GLN A 84 -7.02 -18.69 19.33
CA GLN A 84 -7.28 -17.31 18.96
C GLN A 84 -6.00 -16.47 18.86
N GLY A 85 -5.03 -16.70 19.75
CA GLY A 85 -3.71 -16.09 19.68
C GLY A 85 -2.96 -16.45 18.40
N GLN A 86 -3.00 -17.72 17.99
CA GLN A 86 -2.42 -18.16 16.71
C GLN A 86 -3.11 -17.49 15.52
N ARG A 87 -4.46 -17.40 15.53
CA ARG A 87 -5.21 -16.70 14.48
C ARG A 87 -4.83 -15.23 14.38
N ALA A 88 -4.66 -14.55 15.52
CA ALA A 88 -4.21 -13.16 15.57
C ALA A 88 -2.79 -13.01 14.99
N ALA A 89 -1.85 -13.87 15.40
CA ALA A 89 -0.47 -13.84 14.89
C ALA A 89 -0.41 -14.07 13.36
N GLN A 90 -1.16 -15.03 12.84
CA GLN A 90 -1.27 -15.25 11.39
C GLN A 90 -1.91 -14.06 10.66
N ALA A 91 -2.88 -13.38 11.28
CA ALA A 91 -3.48 -12.18 10.72
C ALA A 91 -2.47 -11.03 10.67
N GLU A 92 -1.64 -10.85 11.70
CA GLU A 92 -0.56 -9.87 11.70
C GLU A 92 0.51 -10.16 10.63
N GLN A 93 0.89 -11.43 10.43
CA GLN A 93 1.77 -11.82 9.32
C GLN A 93 1.18 -11.47 7.96
N ARG A 94 -0.13 -11.69 7.77
CA ARG A 94 -0.83 -11.28 6.54
C ARG A 94 -0.82 -9.76 6.34
N VAL A 95 -0.94 -8.98 7.42
CA VAL A 95 -0.80 -7.52 7.36
C VAL A 95 0.61 -7.14 6.89
N ALA A 96 1.66 -7.77 7.42
CA ALA A 96 3.03 -7.49 7.04
C ALA A 96 3.24 -7.72 5.53
N GLY A 97 2.85 -8.89 5.01
CA GLY A 97 2.94 -9.19 3.58
C GLY A 97 2.10 -8.25 2.70
N ALA A 98 0.91 -7.85 3.15
CA ALA A 98 0.10 -6.89 2.43
C ALA A 98 0.75 -5.49 2.36
N ARG A 99 1.43 -5.05 3.43
CA ARG A 99 2.18 -3.79 3.45
C ARG A 99 3.36 -3.82 2.50
N GLU A 100 4.14 -4.90 2.50
CA GLU A 100 5.25 -5.09 1.57
C GLU A 100 4.78 -5.04 0.11
N ARG A 101 3.65 -5.69 -0.18
CA ARG A 101 3.04 -5.67 -1.52
C ARG A 101 2.64 -4.26 -1.95
N VAL A 102 2.00 -3.48 -1.05
CA VAL A 102 1.65 -2.08 -1.34
C VAL A 102 2.91 -1.26 -1.62
N ALA A 103 3.94 -1.37 -0.79
CA ALA A 103 5.20 -0.66 -0.99
C ALA A 103 5.86 -1.01 -2.33
N ALA A 104 5.87 -2.28 -2.71
CA ALA A 104 6.41 -2.73 -4.00
C ALA A 104 5.66 -2.12 -5.20
N LEU A 105 4.33 -2.05 -5.12
CA LEU A 105 3.50 -1.46 -6.18
C LEU A 105 3.65 0.06 -6.24
N GLU A 106 3.77 0.74 -5.10
CA GLU A 106 4.07 2.18 -5.04
C GLU A 106 5.41 2.50 -5.68
N MET A 107 6.45 1.69 -5.41
CA MET A 107 7.75 1.83 -6.07
C MET A 107 7.65 1.63 -7.59
N ARG A 108 6.84 0.67 -8.06
CA ARG A 108 6.59 0.43 -9.49
C ARG A 108 5.91 1.63 -10.16
N VAL A 109 4.85 2.17 -9.54
CA VAL A 109 4.15 3.39 -10.00
C VAL A 109 5.14 4.56 -10.12
N ALA A 110 5.91 4.83 -9.06
CA ALA A 110 6.89 5.91 -9.04
C ALA A 110 7.96 5.75 -10.14
N SER A 111 8.41 4.52 -10.39
CA SER A 111 9.41 4.22 -11.42
C SER A 111 8.88 4.48 -12.83
N ILE A 112 7.65 4.04 -13.13
CA ILE A 112 7.00 4.27 -14.43
C ILE A 112 6.73 5.77 -14.63
N ALA A 113 6.20 6.45 -13.61
CA ALA A 113 5.94 7.89 -13.66
C ALA A 113 7.23 8.69 -13.93
N LYS A 114 8.34 8.34 -13.26
CA LYS A 114 9.64 8.96 -13.49
C LYS A 114 10.16 8.73 -14.90
N LEU A 115 10.02 7.52 -15.44
CA LEU A 115 10.41 7.22 -16.82
C LEU A 115 9.57 8.02 -17.83
N MET A 116 8.26 8.10 -17.61
CA MET A 116 7.36 8.87 -18.45
C MET A 116 7.68 10.37 -18.43
N ALA A 117 7.95 10.95 -17.26
CA ALA A 117 8.38 12.34 -17.12
C ALA A 117 9.68 12.61 -17.88
N ARG A 118 10.68 11.72 -17.78
CA ARG A 118 11.94 11.82 -18.52
C ARG A 118 11.70 11.82 -20.04
N ARG A 119 10.82 10.97 -20.54
CA ARG A 119 10.47 10.91 -21.98
C ARG A 119 9.75 12.15 -22.47
N ARG A 120 8.84 12.72 -21.67
CA ARG A 120 8.17 14.00 -22.00
C ARG A 120 9.19 15.14 -22.12
N ALA A 121 10.08 15.27 -21.13
CA ALA A 121 11.12 16.28 -21.15
C ALA A 121 12.09 16.14 -22.35
N GLU A 122 12.40 14.90 -22.77
CA GLU A 122 13.21 14.65 -23.97
C GLU A 122 12.51 15.12 -25.26
N ILE A 123 11.21 14.83 -25.39
CA ILE A 123 10.40 15.27 -26.54
C ILE A 123 10.28 16.80 -26.59
N GLU A 124 10.02 17.44 -25.45
CA GLU A 124 9.94 18.90 -25.34
C GLU A 124 11.26 19.57 -25.72
N ARG A 125 12.40 19.02 -25.26
CA ARG A 125 13.73 19.53 -25.63
C ARG A 125 14.01 19.41 -27.13
N ILE A 126 13.58 18.31 -27.76
CA ILE A 126 13.75 18.12 -29.20
C ILE A 126 12.87 19.13 -29.97
N ALA A 127 11.61 19.30 -29.57
CA ALA A 127 10.70 20.27 -30.18
C ALA A 127 11.23 21.71 -30.05
N ALA A 128 11.64 22.13 -28.85
CA ALA A 128 12.19 23.46 -28.61
C ALA A 128 13.44 23.75 -29.48
N ARG A 129 14.30 22.75 -29.71
CA ARG A 129 15.46 22.88 -30.60
C ARG A 129 15.06 23.02 -32.07
N GLN A 130 13.98 22.37 -32.50
CA GLN A 130 13.48 22.49 -33.87
C GLN A 130 12.85 23.86 -34.10
N ASP A 131 12.03 24.32 -33.16
CA ASP A 131 11.39 25.64 -33.22
C ASP A 131 12.42 26.77 -33.23
N GLN A 132 13.47 26.66 -32.40
CA GLN A 132 14.58 27.62 -32.39
C GLN A 132 15.28 27.68 -33.76
N LYS A 133 15.62 26.53 -34.35
CA LYS A 133 16.25 26.50 -35.68
C LYS A 133 15.38 27.15 -36.76
N LEU A 134 14.08 26.85 -36.78
CA LEU A 134 13.15 27.46 -37.74
C LEU A 134 13.05 28.98 -37.56
N SER A 135 13.00 29.43 -36.31
CA SER A 135 13.00 30.86 -35.97
C SER A 135 14.28 31.56 -36.44
N ASP A 136 15.45 30.96 -36.17
CA ASP A 136 16.76 31.49 -36.59
C ASP A 136 16.88 31.56 -38.12
N GLU A 137 16.39 30.55 -38.84
CA GLU A 137 16.35 30.54 -40.31
C GLU A 137 15.46 31.65 -40.88
N LEU A 138 14.28 31.87 -40.30
CA LEU A 138 13.38 32.95 -40.70
C LEU A 138 14.01 34.32 -40.43
N ALA A 139 14.62 34.51 -39.25
CA ALA A 139 15.32 35.74 -38.90
C ALA A 139 16.49 36.03 -39.86
N ALA A 140 17.29 35.01 -40.19
CA ALA A 140 18.39 35.13 -41.14
C ALA A 140 17.90 35.49 -42.56
N ARG A 141 16.78 34.90 -43.02
CA ARG A 141 16.18 35.24 -44.33
C ARG A 141 15.67 36.68 -44.36
N LEU A 142 14.95 37.11 -43.32
CA LEU A 142 14.47 38.49 -43.21
C LEU A 142 15.62 39.50 -43.14
N ALA A 143 16.71 39.16 -42.43
CA ALA A 143 17.92 39.99 -42.38
C ALA A 143 18.59 40.10 -43.77
N ARG A 144 18.69 39.01 -44.54
CA ARG A 144 19.21 39.04 -45.92
C ARG A 144 18.34 39.88 -46.87
N GLN A 145 17.02 39.86 -46.69
CA GLN A 145 16.10 40.68 -47.49
C GLN A 145 16.14 42.17 -47.12
N ARG A 146 16.47 42.49 -45.86
CA ARG A 146 16.64 43.87 -45.37
C ARG A 146 18.04 44.44 -45.61
N ALA A 147 19.04 43.61 -45.88
CA ALA A 147 20.35 44.08 -46.32
C ALA A 147 20.15 44.81 -47.67
N PRO A 148 20.44 46.12 -47.76
CA PRO A 148 20.20 46.87 -48.97
C PRO A 148 21.03 46.29 -50.12
N GLN A 149 20.37 45.96 -51.23
CA GLN A 149 21.03 45.91 -52.53
C GLN A 149 21.56 47.31 -52.82
N GLY A 150 22.81 47.59 -52.47
CA GLY A 150 23.45 48.85 -52.76
C GLY A 150 24.94 48.63 -52.99
N MET A 151 25.40 49.04 -54.18
CA MET A 151 26.80 49.20 -54.59
C MET A 151 27.44 48.02 -55.33
N LEU A 152 27.10 47.89 -56.61
CA LEU A 152 28.08 47.55 -57.65
C LEU A 152 28.57 48.88 -58.28
N PRO A 153 29.88 49.01 -58.57
CA PRO A 153 30.53 50.26 -58.95
C PRO A 153 30.07 50.84 -60.29
#